data_AF-A0A939YXL6-F1
#
_entry.id   AF-A0A939YXL6-F1
#
_cell.length_a   1.000
_cell.length_b   1.000
_cell.length_c   1.000
_cell.angle_alpha   90.00
_cell.angle_beta   90.00
_cell.angle_gamma   90.00
#
_symmetry.space_group_name_H-M   'P 1'
#
loop_
_entity.id
_entity.type
_entity.pdbx_description
1 polymer ?
#
loop_
_entity_poly.entity_id
_entity_poly.type
_entity_poly.pdbx_seq_one_letter_code
_entity_poly.pdbx_strand_id
1 'polypeptide(L)'
;MKLSENRPLACGILAVVIAGVLFIGGGNAIKSKAMAVESVFYSASESISAELKELSDNAVVLSSIAANARGVNQDYVAATNEAVDALRAADSVSAKADASHDLTAAVENLYSNVSNLSLSEKDAEDFKYRYRNYESALLRISHDGYNDDAAAFNREKSGFPAGLISAIRGIKDAVLFN
;
A
#
# COMPACT_ATOMS: atom_id res chain seq x y z
N MET A 1 51.31 23.26 -11.71
CA MET A 1 50.24 24.09 -12.31
C MET A 1 49.26 24.46 -11.23
N LYS A 2 49.08 25.76 -10.94
CA LYS A 2 48.07 26.20 -9.96
C LYS A 2 46.71 26.20 -10.65
N LEU A 3 45.67 25.69 -9.99
CA LEU A 3 44.30 25.65 -10.52
C LEU A 3 43.77 27.04 -10.91
N SER A 4 44.34 28.11 -10.36
CA SER A 4 43.98 29.49 -10.68
C SER A 4 44.46 30.00 -12.06
N GLU A 5 45.41 29.31 -12.71
CA GLU A 5 46.01 29.78 -13.97
C GLU A 5 45.29 29.23 -15.22
N ASN A 6 44.74 28.01 -15.14
CA ASN A 6 43.99 27.39 -16.24
C ASN A 6 42.49 27.38 -15.94
N ARG A 7 41.83 28.50 -16.23
CA ARG A 7 40.36 28.67 -16.16
C ARG A 7 39.56 27.48 -16.74
N PRO A 8 39.88 26.92 -17.94
CA PRO A 8 39.13 25.77 -18.45
C PRO A 8 39.31 24.50 -17.61
N LEU A 9 40.50 24.25 -17.05
CA LEU A 9 40.76 23.12 -16.17
C LEU A 9 40.02 23.27 -14.83
N ALA A 10 40.01 24.49 -14.28
CA ALA A 10 39.28 24.81 -13.05
C ALA A 10 37.76 24.66 -13.22
N CYS A 11 37.21 25.13 -14.34
CA CYS A 11 35.80 24.93 -14.70
C CYS A 11 35.46 23.44 -14.85
N GLY A 12 36.34 22.66 -15.49
CA GLY A 12 36.17 21.21 -15.62
C GLY A 12 36.13 20.50 -14.27
N ILE A 13 37.06 20.81 -13.37
CA ILE A 13 37.11 20.22 -12.03
C ILE A 13 35.88 20.63 -11.20
N LEU A 14 35.48 21.91 -11.25
CA LEU A 14 34.29 22.39 -10.57
C LEU A 14 33.02 21.68 -11.08
N ALA A 15 32.89 21.48 -12.39
CA ALA A 15 31.78 20.75 -12.98
C ALA A 15 31.73 19.28 -12.50
N VAL A 16 32.89 18.61 -12.42
CA VAL A 16 32.98 17.24 -11.89
C VAL A 16 32.60 17.17 -10.40
N VAL A 17 33.04 18.13 -9.59
CA VAL A 17 32.69 18.19 -8.16
C VAL A 17 31.19 18.44 -7.98
N ILE A 18 30.60 19.40 -8.72
CA ILE A 18 29.16 19.67 -8.67
C ILE A 18 28.37 18.43 -9.10
N ALA A 19 28.76 17.78 -10.21
CA ALA A 19 28.14 16.54 -10.64
C ALA A 19 28.22 15.47 -9.55
N GLY A 20 29.41 15.25 -8.96
CA GLY A 20 29.60 14.27 -7.89
C GLY A 20 28.71 14.51 -6.66
N VAL A 21 28.60 15.75 -6.20
CA VAL A 21 27.74 16.13 -5.06
C VAL A 21 26.26 15.93 -5.39
N LEU A 22 25.82 16.31 -6.60
CA LEU A 22 24.43 16.14 -7.04
C LEU A 22 24.04 14.65 -7.14
N PHE A 23 24.90 13.81 -7.72
CA PHE A 23 24.63 12.38 -7.89
C PHE A 23 24.65 11.62 -6.56
N ILE A 24 25.65 11.86 -5.71
CA ILE A 24 25.79 11.15 -4.43
C ILE A 24 24.79 11.69 -3.42
N GLY A 25 24.81 12.99 -3.15
CA GLY A 25 23.97 13.64 -2.16
C GLY A 25 22.50 13.67 -2.56
N GLY A 26 22.22 14.19 -3.77
CA GLY A 26 20.85 14.26 -4.30
C GLY A 26 20.22 12.87 -4.46
N GLY A 27 20.98 11.89 -4.92
CA GLY A 27 20.47 10.52 -5.04
C GLY A 27 20.16 9.85 -3.70
N ASN A 28 20.93 10.13 -2.64
CA ASN A 28 20.63 9.62 -1.30
C ASN A 28 19.36 10.28 -0.75
N ALA A 29 19.17 11.57 -1.00
CA ALA A 29 17.96 12.29 -0.61
C ALA A 29 16.70 11.72 -1.30
N ILE A 30 16.75 11.48 -2.62
CA ILE A 30 15.61 10.89 -3.36
C ILE A 30 15.32 9.48 -2.85
N LYS A 31 16.35 8.65 -2.63
CA LYS A 31 16.16 7.30 -2.06
C LYS A 31 15.53 7.35 -0.67
N SER A 32 15.98 8.28 0.18
CA SER A 32 15.40 8.47 1.51
C SER A 32 13.95 8.90 1.45
N LYS A 33 13.57 9.76 0.50
CA LYS A 33 12.17 10.15 0.27
C LYS A 33 11.32 8.97 -0.19
N ALA A 34 11.83 8.15 -1.12
CA ALA A 34 11.14 6.94 -1.57
C ALA A 34 10.83 5.99 -0.39
N MET A 35 11.83 5.75 0.47
CA MET A 35 11.67 4.94 1.68
C MET A 35 10.70 5.57 2.68
N ALA A 36 10.70 6.90 2.82
CA ALA A 36 9.78 7.60 3.71
C ALA A 36 8.32 7.43 3.26
N VAL A 37 8.04 7.61 1.97
CA VAL A 37 6.70 7.37 1.40
C VAL A 37 6.27 5.93 1.61
N GLU A 38 7.13 4.96 1.30
CA GLU A 38 6.82 3.55 1.52
C GLU A 38 6.62 3.23 3.02
N SER A 39 7.35 3.88 3.92
CA SER A 39 7.18 3.66 5.36
C SER A 39 5.84 4.14 5.92
N VAL A 40 5.21 5.16 5.29
CA VAL A 40 3.86 5.60 5.66
C VAL A 40 2.86 4.48 5.45
N PHE A 41 2.95 3.76 4.32
CA PHE A 41 2.10 2.60 4.04
C PHE A 41 2.17 1.53 5.13
N TYR A 42 3.37 1.26 5.64
CA TYR A 42 3.66 0.21 6.63
C TYR A 42 3.70 0.71 8.08
N SER A 43 3.25 1.93 8.36
CA SER A 43 3.24 2.47 9.72
C SER A 43 2.33 1.63 10.64
N ALA A 44 2.71 1.49 11.91
CA ALA A 44 1.99 0.64 12.87
C ALA A 44 0.58 1.15 13.23
N SER A 45 0.30 2.42 12.98
CA SER A 45 -1.01 3.05 13.21
C SER A 45 -1.31 4.05 12.10
N GLU A 46 -2.61 4.25 11.82
CA GLU A 46 -3.10 5.22 10.83
C GLU A 46 -2.43 5.04 9.46
N SER A 47 -2.42 3.79 8.98
CA SER A 47 -1.82 3.42 7.70
C SER A 47 -2.68 2.41 6.96
N ILE A 48 -2.56 2.39 5.63
CA ILE A 48 -3.21 1.37 4.80
C ILE A 48 -2.88 -0.04 5.30
N SER A 49 -1.63 -0.35 5.69
CA SER A 49 -1.30 -1.69 6.18
C SER A 49 -2.00 -2.08 7.48
N ALA A 50 -2.19 -1.12 8.40
CA ALA A 50 -2.94 -1.34 9.64
C ALA A 50 -4.43 -1.57 9.34
N GLU A 51 -4.99 -0.82 8.38
CA GLU A 51 -6.37 -0.99 7.95
C GLU A 51 -6.60 -2.30 7.19
N LEU A 52 -5.65 -2.73 6.34
CA LEU A 52 -5.69 -4.04 5.69
C LEU A 52 -5.67 -5.20 6.69
N LYS A 53 -4.97 -5.01 7.82
CA LYS A 53 -5.02 -5.97 8.93
C LYS A 53 -6.41 -6.00 9.57
N GLU A 54 -7.02 -4.84 9.81
CA GLU A 54 -8.38 -4.76 10.34
C GLU A 54 -9.42 -5.37 9.39
N LEU A 55 -9.29 -5.17 8.07
CA LEU A 55 -10.12 -5.86 7.07
C LEU A 55 -10.02 -7.37 7.21
N SER A 56 -8.79 -7.89 7.25
CA SER A 56 -8.53 -9.33 7.38
C SER A 56 -9.14 -9.89 8.66
N ASP A 57 -8.97 -9.19 9.79
CA ASP A 57 -9.47 -9.62 11.09
C ASP A 57 -11.01 -9.63 11.12
N ASN A 58 -11.68 -8.61 10.54
CA ASN A 58 -13.14 -8.61 10.43
C ASN A 58 -13.64 -9.70 9.48
N ALA A 59 -12.98 -9.91 8.34
CA ALA A 59 -13.33 -10.96 7.37
C ALA A 59 -13.23 -12.38 7.97
N VAL A 60 -12.22 -12.66 8.80
CA VAL A 60 -12.10 -13.93 9.53
C VAL A 60 -13.31 -14.16 10.44
N VAL A 61 -13.76 -13.13 11.16
CA VAL A 61 -14.92 -13.25 12.04
C VAL A 61 -16.20 -13.45 11.23
N LEU A 62 -16.38 -12.70 10.13
CA LEU A 62 -17.51 -12.88 9.21
C LEU A 62 -17.57 -14.31 8.68
N SER A 63 -16.46 -14.82 8.15
CA SER A 63 -16.33 -16.20 7.67
C SER A 63 -16.63 -17.23 8.75
N SER A 64 -16.15 -17.02 9.98
CA SER A 64 -16.39 -17.91 11.11
C SER A 64 -17.86 -17.98 11.52
N ILE A 65 -18.57 -16.84 11.54
CA ILE A 65 -20.01 -16.81 11.82
C ILE A 65 -20.77 -17.49 10.67
N ALA A 66 -20.43 -17.14 9.43
CA ALA A 66 -21.06 -17.68 8.23
C ALA A 66 -20.93 -19.20 8.12
N ALA A 67 -19.76 -19.76 8.45
CA ALA A 67 -19.50 -21.21 8.40
C ALA A 67 -20.49 -22.03 9.24
N ASN A 68 -21.02 -21.44 10.32
CA ASN A 68 -21.97 -22.08 11.22
C ASN A 68 -23.44 -21.84 10.83
N ALA A 69 -23.70 -20.98 9.83
CA ALA A 69 -25.03 -20.64 9.39
C ALA A 69 -25.66 -21.80 8.58
N ARG A 70 -26.89 -22.17 8.93
CA ARG A 70 -27.62 -23.22 8.21
C ARG A 70 -27.98 -22.75 6.80
N GLY A 71 -27.54 -23.48 5.78
CA GLY A 71 -27.84 -23.20 4.38
C GLY A 71 -26.84 -22.25 3.69
N VAL A 72 -25.75 -21.90 4.37
CA VAL A 72 -24.64 -21.15 3.75
C VAL A 72 -24.01 -21.96 2.63
N ASN A 73 -23.60 -21.28 1.55
CA ASN A 73 -22.71 -21.87 0.58
C ASN A 73 -21.27 -21.85 1.12
N GLN A 74 -20.73 -23.04 1.40
CA GLN A 74 -19.38 -23.20 1.95
C GLN A 74 -18.29 -22.75 0.97
N ASP A 75 -18.58 -22.66 -0.33
CA ASP A 75 -17.63 -22.13 -1.31
C ASP A 75 -17.33 -20.64 -1.05
N TYR A 76 -18.32 -19.85 -0.61
CA TYR A 76 -18.09 -18.44 -0.27
C TYR A 76 -17.29 -18.28 1.03
N VAL A 77 -17.48 -19.20 1.98
CA VAL A 77 -16.68 -19.25 3.22
C VAL A 77 -15.23 -19.58 2.89
N ALA A 78 -15.00 -20.61 2.06
CA ALA A 78 -13.67 -21.01 1.60
C ALA A 78 -12.99 -19.88 0.82
N ALA A 79 -13.66 -19.27 -0.17
CA ALA A 79 -13.12 -18.16 -0.95
C ALA A 79 -12.75 -16.96 -0.07
N THR A 80 -13.55 -16.64 0.96
CA THR A 80 -13.22 -15.56 1.91
C THR A 80 -11.95 -15.88 2.70
N ASN A 81 -11.81 -17.12 3.18
CA ASN A 81 -10.61 -17.54 3.91
C ASN A 81 -9.36 -17.53 3.02
N GLU A 82 -9.47 -18.02 1.78
CA GLU A 82 -8.38 -18.00 0.81
C GLU A 82 -7.94 -16.56 0.49
N ALA A 83 -8.89 -15.64 0.32
CA ALA A 83 -8.57 -14.23 0.08
C ALA A 83 -7.93 -13.54 1.30
N VAL A 84 -8.34 -13.90 2.53
CA VAL A 84 -7.66 -13.46 3.76
C VAL A 84 -6.21 -13.93 3.77
N ASP A 85 -5.98 -15.20 3.45
CA ASP A 85 -4.62 -15.78 3.45
C ASP A 85 -3.75 -15.15 2.36
N ALA A 86 -4.31 -14.89 1.17
CA ALA A 86 -3.64 -14.17 0.09
C ALA A 86 -3.24 -12.75 0.52
N LEU A 87 -4.13 -11.99 1.17
CA LEU A 87 -3.83 -10.64 1.65
C LEU A 87 -2.74 -10.64 2.73
N ARG A 88 -2.75 -11.65 3.62
CA ARG A 88 -1.72 -11.82 4.65
C ARG A 88 -0.36 -12.21 4.07
N ALA A 89 -0.33 -12.99 2.99
CA ALA A 89 0.87 -13.42 2.31
C ALA A 89 1.43 -12.37 1.31
N ALA A 90 0.67 -11.34 0.97
CA ALA A 90 1.11 -10.31 0.04
C ALA A 90 2.22 -9.42 0.63
N ASP A 91 3.40 -9.41 0.01
CA ASP A 91 4.61 -8.74 0.52
C ASP A 91 4.90 -7.37 -0.15
N SER A 92 4.06 -6.91 -1.07
CA SER A 92 4.24 -5.64 -1.76
C SER A 92 2.96 -4.81 -1.77
N VAL A 93 3.08 -3.49 -1.91
CA VAL A 93 1.93 -2.57 -2.00
C VAL A 93 0.97 -2.98 -3.11
N SER A 94 1.49 -3.32 -4.30
CA SER A 94 0.67 -3.78 -5.44
C SER A 94 -0.04 -5.10 -5.13
N ALA A 95 0.68 -6.10 -4.61
CA ALA A 95 0.08 -7.38 -4.28
C ALA A 95 -0.97 -7.26 -3.17
N LYS A 96 -0.77 -6.34 -2.24
CA LYS A 96 -1.76 -6.02 -1.20
C LYS A 96 -2.99 -5.33 -1.77
N ALA A 97 -2.84 -4.46 -2.78
CA ALA A 97 -3.96 -3.85 -3.47
C ALA A 97 -4.82 -4.91 -4.16
N ASP A 98 -4.19 -5.74 -5.00
CA ASP A 98 -4.86 -6.85 -5.70
C ASP A 98 -5.57 -7.79 -4.71
N ALA A 99 -4.87 -8.25 -3.67
CA ALA A 99 -5.44 -9.15 -2.68
C ALA A 99 -6.56 -8.51 -1.83
N SER A 100 -6.49 -7.19 -1.59
CA SER A 100 -7.56 -6.47 -0.86
C SER A 100 -8.84 -6.35 -1.70
N HIS A 101 -8.69 -6.16 -3.02
CA HIS A 101 -9.81 -6.16 -3.95
C HIS A 101 -10.47 -7.54 -4.03
N ASP A 102 -9.67 -8.61 -4.15
CA ASP A 102 -10.17 -9.98 -4.14
C ASP A 102 -10.87 -10.33 -2.82
N LEU A 103 -10.32 -9.89 -1.68
CA LEU A 103 -10.96 -10.06 -0.38
C LEU A 103 -12.30 -9.32 -0.30
N THR A 104 -12.37 -8.09 -0.84
CA THR A 104 -13.63 -7.33 -0.87
C THR A 104 -14.68 -8.07 -1.68
N ALA A 105 -14.33 -8.53 -2.89
CA ALA A 105 -15.25 -9.32 -3.70
C ALA A 105 -15.72 -10.61 -3.00
N ALA A 106 -14.83 -11.32 -2.30
CA ALA A 106 -15.19 -12.52 -1.55
C ALA A 106 -16.12 -12.21 -0.37
N VAL A 107 -15.85 -11.16 0.40
CA VAL A 107 -16.67 -10.72 1.54
C VAL A 107 -18.05 -10.27 1.10
N GLU A 108 -18.18 -9.55 -0.02
CA GLU A 108 -19.48 -9.14 -0.57
C GLU A 108 -20.35 -10.34 -0.98
N ASN A 109 -19.74 -11.34 -1.61
CA ASN A 109 -20.42 -12.58 -1.97
C ASN A 109 -20.87 -13.36 -0.73
N LEU A 110 -19.99 -13.46 0.28
CA LEU A 110 -20.31 -14.09 1.56
C LEU A 110 -21.46 -13.36 2.27
N TYR A 111 -21.38 -12.04 2.38
CA TYR A 111 -22.40 -11.20 3.01
C TYR A 111 -23.74 -11.35 2.31
N SER A 112 -23.76 -11.29 0.98
CA SER A 112 -24.97 -11.48 0.17
C SER A 112 -25.59 -12.86 0.39
N ASN A 113 -24.78 -13.92 0.45
CA ASN A 113 -25.27 -15.27 0.73
C ASN A 113 -25.89 -15.38 2.14
N VAL A 114 -25.20 -14.85 3.15
CA VAL A 114 -25.61 -14.94 4.56
C VAL A 114 -26.80 -14.04 4.89
N SER A 115 -26.94 -12.90 4.22
CA SER A 115 -28.02 -11.91 4.46
C SER A 115 -29.44 -12.49 4.32
N ASN A 116 -29.59 -13.59 3.58
CA ASN A 116 -30.86 -14.28 3.35
C ASN A 116 -31.08 -15.48 4.28
N LEU A 117 -30.12 -15.80 5.15
CA LEU A 117 -30.16 -16.95 6.05
C LEU A 117 -30.68 -16.56 7.43
N SER A 118 -31.28 -17.52 8.13
CA SER A 118 -31.65 -17.37 9.54
C SER A 118 -30.44 -17.65 10.43
N LEU A 119 -29.85 -16.59 10.98
CA LEU A 119 -28.86 -16.64 12.04
C LEU A 119 -29.54 -16.55 13.42
N SER A 120 -28.81 -16.92 14.48
CA SER A 120 -29.21 -16.53 15.83
C SER A 120 -29.20 -14.99 15.95
N GLU A 121 -29.98 -14.42 16.88
CA GLU A 121 -30.02 -12.96 17.08
C GLU A 121 -28.63 -12.39 17.35
N LYS A 122 -27.86 -13.06 18.21
CA LYS A 122 -26.49 -12.70 18.54
C LYS A 122 -25.56 -12.77 17.33
N ASP A 123 -25.61 -13.87 16.58
CA ASP A 123 -24.75 -14.02 15.39
C ASP A 123 -25.11 -13.01 14.31
N ALA A 124 -26.40 -12.69 14.14
CA ALA A 124 -26.86 -11.67 13.20
C ALA A 124 -26.36 -10.27 13.56
N GLU A 125 -26.39 -9.91 14.85
CA GLU A 125 -25.86 -8.66 15.37
C GLU A 125 -24.34 -8.58 15.17
N ASP A 126 -23.62 -9.61 15.63
CA ASP A 126 -22.16 -9.69 15.53
C ASP A 126 -21.71 -9.67 14.04
N PHE A 127 -22.41 -10.38 13.15
CA PHE A 127 -22.12 -10.39 11.71
C PHE A 127 -22.28 -9.01 11.08
N LYS A 128 -23.42 -8.34 11.33
CA LYS A 128 -23.65 -6.97 10.82
C LYS A 128 -22.65 -5.97 11.38
N TYR A 129 -22.31 -6.08 12.66
CA TYR A 129 -21.32 -5.21 13.30
C TYR A 129 -19.94 -5.37 12.65
N ARG A 130 -19.50 -6.62 12.40
CA ARG A 130 -18.21 -6.91 11.75
C ARG A 130 -18.16 -6.44 10.31
N TYR A 131 -19.25 -6.60 9.57
CA TYR A 131 -19.34 -6.09 8.21
C TYR A 131 -19.26 -4.56 8.17
N ARG A 132 -19.93 -3.85 9.10
CA ARG A 132 -19.80 -2.39 9.20
C ARG A 132 -18.38 -1.93 9.54
N ASN A 133 -17.67 -2.66 10.40
CA ASN A 133 -16.27 -2.35 10.70
C ASN A 133 -15.37 -2.62 9.48
N TYR A 134 -15.64 -3.67 8.72
CA TYR A 134 -14.98 -3.97 7.45
C TYR A 134 -15.16 -2.81 6.44
N GLU A 135 -16.40 -2.36 6.21
CA GLU A 135 -16.68 -1.20 5.35
C GLU A 135 -16.01 0.09 5.86
N SER A 136 -15.96 0.28 7.17
CA SER A 136 -15.28 1.41 7.79
C SER A 136 -13.77 1.41 7.53
N ALA A 137 -13.12 0.24 7.58
CA ALA A 137 -11.71 0.11 7.22
C ALA A 137 -11.46 0.38 5.73
N LEU A 138 -12.33 -0.09 4.82
CA LEU A 138 -12.27 0.26 3.39
C LEU A 138 -12.36 1.78 3.19
N LEU A 139 -13.27 2.44 3.91
CA LEU A 139 -13.45 3.88 3.83
C LEU A 139 -12.21 4.64 4.33
N ARG A 140 -11.55 4.16 5.38
CA ARG A 140 -10.29 4.75 5.87
C ARG A 140 -9.18 4.60 4.85
N ILE A 141 -9.04 3.42 4.24
CA ILE A 141 -8.08 3.18 3.15
C ILE A 141 -8.34 4.13 1.97
N SER A 142 -9.60 4.30 1.55
CA SER A 142 -9.93 5.14 0.39
C SER A 142 -9.67 6.64 0.63
N HIS A 143 -9.56 7.07 1.89
CA HIS A 143 -9.28 8.45 2.28
C HIS A 143 -7.85 8.64 2.82
N ASP A 144 -7.02 7.60 2.76
CA ASP A 144 -5.62 7.67 3.20
C ASP A 144 -4.79 8.54 2.23
N GLY A 145 -3.88 9.34 2.77
CA GLY A 145 -3.04 10.27 2.01
C GLY A 145 -1.89 9.62 1.23
N TYR A 146 -1.66 8.32 1.40
CA TYR A 146 -0.53 7.61 0.79
C TYR A 146 -0.40 7.81 -0.72
N ASN A 147 -1.52 7.70 -1.46
CA ASN A 147 -1.49 7.84 -2.92
C ASN A 147 -1.10 9.25 -3.36
N ASP A 148 -1.51 10.27 -2.61
CA ASP A 148 -1.12 11.65 -2.86
C ASP A 148 0.38 11.86 -2.62
N ASP A 149 0.91 11.27 -1.55
CA ASP A 149 2.34 11.30 -1.21
C ASP A 149 3.19 10.55 -2.25
N ALA A 150 2.76 9.36 -2.66
CA ALA A 150 3.42 8.56 -3.70
C ALA A 150 3.39 9.27 -5.05
N ALA A 151 2.26 9.85 -5.43
CA ALA A 151 2.16 10.65 -6.66
C ALA A 151 3.01 11.93 -6.59
N ALA A 152 3.06 12.61 -5.44
CA ALA A 152 3.90 13.79 -5.24
C ALA A 152 5.39 13.45 -5.37
N PHE A 153 5.84 12.34 -4.78
CA PHE A 153 7.20 11.84 -4.93
C PHE A 153 7.51 11.53 -6.40
N ASN A 154 6.63 10.82 -7.10
CA ASN A 154 6.84 10.47 -8.52
C ASN A 154 6.96 11.72 -9.40
N ARG A 155 6.14 12.75 -9.15
CA ARG A 155 6.25 14.05 -9.82
C ARG A 155 7.58 14.74 -9.52
N GLU A 156 7.97 14.85 -8.26
CA GLU A 156 9.24 15.48 -7.85
C GLU A 156 10.45 14.76 -8.49
N LYS A 157 10.46 13.43 -8.41
CA LYS A 157 11.52 12.59 -8.97
C LYS A 157 11.67 12.77 -10.48
N SER A 158 10.59 13.00 -11.20
CA SER A 158 10.62 13.17 -12.66
C SER A 158 11.25 14.50 -13.13
N GLY A 159 11.36 15.50 -12.24
CA GLY A 159 11.91 16.83 -12.56
C GLY A 159 13.44 16.85 -12.71
N PHE A 160 13.98 17.88 -13.39
CA PHE A 160 15.43 18.07 -13.49
C PHE A 160 16.00 18.75 -12.22
N PRO A 161 17.16 18.30 -11.67
CA PRO A 161 18.01 17.20 -12.13
C PRO A 161 17.66 15.82 -11.53
N ALA A 162 16.65 15.73 -10.67
CA ALA A 162 16.27 14.53 -9.93
C ALA A 162 16.02 13.31 -10.84
N GLY A 163 15.39 13.50 -12.00
CA GLY A 163 15.09 12.42 -12.95
C GLY A 163 16.34 11.76 -13.52
N LEU A 164 17.36 12.55 -13.86
CA LEU A 164 18.64 12.03 -14.33
C LEU A 164 19.39 11.28 -13.23
N ILE A 165 19.41 11.86 -12.02
CA ILE A 165 20.03 11.23 -10.85
C ILE A 165 19.34 9.90 -10.54
N SER A 166 18.00 9.87 -10.59
CA SER A 166 17.18 8.69 -10.32
C SER A 166 17.40 7.60 -11.35
N ALA A 167 17.46 7.96 -12.65
CA ALA A 167 17.74 7.02 -13.72
C ALA A 167 19.13 6.37 -13.58
N ILE A 168 20.17 7.18 -13.32
CA ILE A 168 21.54 6.69 -13.14
C ILE A 168 21.66 5.81 -11.89
N ARG A 169 20.89 6.09 -10.84
CA ARG A 169 20.93 5.35 -9.57
C ARG A 169 19.90 4.23 -9.44
N GLY A 170 19.06 4.02 -10.46
CA GLY A 170 18.01 2.99 -10.44
C GLY A 170 16.92 3.22 -9.39
N ILE A 171 16.62 4.49 -9.05
CA ILE A 171 15.57 4.81 -8.08
C ILE A 171 14.22 4.73 -8.80
N LYS A 172 13.41 3.75 -8.39
CA LYS A 172 12.07 3.48 -8.94
C LYS A 172 11.04 4.49 -8.44
N ASP A 173 9.91 4.51 -9.13
CA ASP A 173 8.71 5.21 -8.67
C ASP A 173 8.15 4.56 -7.41
N ALA A 174 7.51 5.36 -6.56
CA ALA A 174 6.66 4.85 -5.51
C ALA A 174 5.42 4.20 -6.15
N VAL A 175 5.04 3.04 -5.63
CA VAL A 175 3.86 2.30 -6.09
C VAL A 175 2.61 3.00 -5.57
N LEU A 176 1.58 3.13 -6.40
CA LEU A 176 0.27 3.60 -5.96
C LEU A 176 -0.55 2.41 -5.47
N PHE A 177 -1.39 2.61 -4.46
CA PHE A 177 -2.33 1.63 -3.93
C PHE A 177 -3.72 1.90 -4.51
N ASN A 178 -4.10 1.19 -5.57
CA ASN A 178 -5.38 1.37 -6.29
C ASN A 178 -6.00 0.02 -6.65
#